data_AF-A0AAU5XGI4-F1
#
_entry.id   AF-A0AAU5XGI4-F1
#
_cell.length_a   1.000
_cell.length_b   1.000
_cell.length_c   1.000
_cell.angle_alpha   90.00
_cell.angle_beta   90.00
_cell.angle_gamma   90.00
#
_symmetry.space_group_name_H-M   'P 1'
#
loop_
_entity.id
_entity.type
_entity.pdbx_description
1 polymer ?
#
loop_
_entity_poly.entity_id
_entity_poly.type
_entity_poly.pdbx_seq_one_letter_code
_entity_poly.pdbx_strand_id
1 'polypeptide(L)'
;MVDRLWDGGCFRARDVRTDELIPAATISGFVPLLDPELPAAIVRSLADLLLSARFAGATGYPVPTCDVQSAVFDRGAYWRGPTWVNTNWLVWLGAVTHHLDAVADLLLGSTLRLVRQSGFRECFDPFDGTGRGSHDFSWSAALVLDLLGSRRCP
;
A
#
# COMPACT_ATOMS: atom_id res chain seq x y z
N MET A 1 -16.27 11.30 3.39
CA MET A 1 -14.85 10.93 3.55
C MET A 1 -13.94 12.02 3.00
N VAL A 2 -14.09 12.36 1.72
CA VAL A 2 -13.36 13.45 1.03
C VAL A 2 -13.34 14.73 1.86
N ASP A 3 -14.49 15.29 2.21
CA ASP A 3 -14.57 16.60 2.91
C ASP A 3 -13.91 16.65 4.30
N ARG A 4 -13.57 15.49 4.88
CA ARG A 4 -13.08 15.40 6.25
C ARG A 4 -11.64 14.91 6.37
N LEU A 5 -11.15 14.16 5.39
CA LEU A 5 -9.89 13.41 5.47
C LEU A 5 -8.92 13.74 4.33
N TRP A 6 -9.38 14.40 3.27
CA TRP A 6 -8.55 14.79 2.13
C TRP A 6 -7.86 16.14 2.39
N ASP A 7 -6.54 16.20 2.25
CA ASP A 7 -5.74 17.43 2.47
C ASP A 7 -5.42 18.21 1.17
N GLY A 8 -5.88 17.72 0.01
CA GLY A 8 -5.51 18.25 -1.30
C GLY A 8 -4.52 17.37 -2.08
N GLY A 9 -3.87 16.39 -1.44
CA GLY A 9 -2.97 15.45 -2.10
C GLY A 9 -3.02 14.01 -1.58
N CYS A 10 -3.42 13.79 -0.32
CA CYS A 10 -3.60 12.47 0.27
C CYS A 10 -4.71 12.43 1.32
N PHE A 11 -5.21 11.24 1.60
CA PHE A 11 -6.07 11.01 2.76
C PHE A 11 -5.24 10.84 4.03
N ARG A 12 -5.65 11.53 5.10
CA ARG A 12 -5.00 11.50 6.40
C ARG A 12 -5.98 11.11 7.49
N ALA A 13 -5.46 10.42 8.50
CA ALA A 13 -6.20 10.22 9.74
C ALA A 13 -6.47 11.56 10.41
N ARG A 14 -7.60 11.66 11.10
CA ARG A 14 -8.02 12.86 11.81
C ARG A 14 -8.05 12.60 13.31
N ASP A 15 -7.40 13.46 14.08
CA ASP A 15 -7.53 13.44 15.53
C ASP A 15 -8.88 14.07 15.90
N VAL A 16 -9.77 13.29 16.51
CA VAL A 16 -11.11 13.75 16.90
C VAL A 16 -11.10 14.66 18.13
N ARG A 17 -9.98 14.77 18.85
CA ARG A 17 -9.83 15.65 20.01
C ARG A 17 -9.45 17.07 19.60
N THR A 18 -8.54 17.19 18.63
CA THR A 18 -8.07 18.50 18.12
C THR A 18 -8.81 18.94 16.86
N ASP A 19 -9.54 18.02 16.21
CA ASP A 19 -10.23 18.23 14.94
C ASP A 19 -9.29 18.39 13.73
N GLU A 20 -8.00 18.13 13.93
CA GLU A 20 -6.94 18.32 12.92
C GLU A 20 -6.59 17.02 12.17
N LEU A 21 -6.13 17.17 10.94
CA LEU A 21 -5.51 16.08 10.19
C LEU A 21 -4.11 15.79 10.74
N ILE A 22 -3.83 14.51 11.00
CA ILE A 22 -2.50 14.06 11.41
C ILE A 22 -1.56 14.22 10.20
N PRO A 23 -0.44 14.96 10.31
CA PRO A 23 0.44 15.30 9.19
C PRO A 23 1.35 14.13 8.75
N ALA A 24 0.83 12.91 8.74
CA ALA A 24 1.51 11.70 8.27
C ALA A 24 0.82 11.12 7.02
N ALA A 25 1.58 10.96 5.94
CA ALA A 25 1.15 10.20 4.78
C ALA A 25 1.49 8.72 5.00
N THR A 26 0.47 7.87 5.07
CA THR A 26 0.61 6.44 5.33
C THR A 26 -0.13 5.62 4.28
N ILE A 27 0.13 4.32 4.24
CA ILE A 27 -0.54 3.38 3.34
C ILE A 27 -2.06 3.39 3.49
N SER A 28 -2.56 3.74 4.68
CA SER A 28 -4.01 3.89 4.93
C SER A 28 -4.65 4.98 4.06
N GLY A 29 -3.87 5.96 3.59
CA GLY A 29 -4.34 7.02 2.71
C GLY A 29 -4.73 6.53 1.30
N PHE A 30 -4.37 5.31 0.93
CA PHE A 30 -4.75 4.69 -0.35
C PHE A 30 -5.95 3.74 -0.23
N VAL A 31 -6.35 3.35 0.98
CA VAL A 31 -7.54 2.49 1.21
C VAL A 31 -8.83 3.09 0.63
N PRO A 32 -9.03 4.43 0.59
CA PRO A 32 -10.14 5.05 -0.13
C PRO A 32 -10.31 4.65 -1.60
N LEU A 33 -9.27 4.13 -2.27
CA LEU A 33 -9.38 3.59 -3.64
C LEU A 33 -10.32 2.36 -3.74
N LEU A 34 -10.74 1.79 -2.62
CA LEU A 34 -11.77 0.74 -2.61
C LEU A 34 -13.18 1.27 -2.90
N ASP A 35 -13.40 2.58 -2.80
CA ASP A 35 -14.68 3.22 -3.10
C ASP A 35 -14.80 3.46 -4.62
N PRO A 36 -15.67 2.72 -5.35
CA PRO A 36 -15.82 2.89 -6.80
C PRO A 36 -16.35 4.27 -7.20
N GLU A 37 -16.96 5.02 -6.27
CA GLU A 37 -17.49 6.36 -6.51
C GLU A 37 -16.48 7.47 -6.21
N LEU A 38 -15.23 7.12 -5.84
CA LEU A 38 -14.20 8.09 -5.54
C LEU A 38 -13.94 9.02 -6.74
N PRO A 39 -13.95 10.36 -6.58
CA PRO A 39 -13.78 11.28 -7.70
C PRO A 39 -12.49 11.03 -8.48
N ALA A 40 -12.58 10.99 -9.81
CA ALA A 40 -11.47 10.65 -10.69
C ALA A 40 -10.21 11.54 -10.49
N ALA A 41 -10.38 12.79 -10.10
CA ALA A 41 -9.26 13.67 -9.77
C ALA A 41 -8.48 13.21 -8.52
N ILE A 42 -9.19 12.70 -7.50
CA ILE A 42 -8.59 12.15 -6.28
C ILE A 42 -7.91 10.83 -6.60
N VAL A 43 -8.55 9.95 -7.38
CA VAL A 43 -7.95 8.69 -7.85
C VAL A 43 -6.62 8.95 -8.55
N ARG A 44 -6.58 9.90 -9.49
CA ARG A 44 -5.33 10.31 -10.17
C ARG A 44 -4.28 10.82 -9.19
N SER A 45 -4.66 11.72 -8.28
CA SER A 45 -3.73 12.25 -7.27
C SER A 45 -3.14 11.16 -6.38
N LEU A 46 -3.94 10.15 -6.01
CA LEU A 46 -3.46 9.01 -5.23
C LEU A 46 -2.55 8.09 -6.04
N ALA A 47 -2.86 7.84 -7.32
CA ALA A 47 -1.99 7.07 -8.21
C ALA A 47 -0.63 7.76 -8.40
N ASP A 48 -0.63 9.08 -8.62
CA ASP A 48 0.59 9.89 -8.75
C ASP A 48 1.42 9.84 -7.46
N LEU A 49 0.77 10.01 -6.30
CA LEU A 49 1.45 9.90 -5.01
C LEU A 49 2.05 8.50 -4.79
N LEU A 50 1.29 7.45 -5.09
CA LEU A 50 1.72 6.06 -4.94
C LEU A 50 2.96 5.77 -5.79
N LEU A 51 2.97 6.23 -7.04
CA LEU A 51 4.07 6.02 -7.99
C LEU A 51 5.26 6.98 -7.78
N SER A 52 5.11 7.99 -6.93
CA SER A 52 6.18 8.95 -6.63
C SER A 52 7.33 8.35 -5.81
N ALA A 53 8.44 9.11 -5.72
CA ALA A 53 9.58 8.80 -4.86
C ALA A 53 9.27 8.75 -3.35
N ARG A 54 8.04 9.11 -2.94
CA ARG A 54 7.56 9.01 -1.56
C ARG A 54 7.12 7.58 -1.20
N PHE A 55 6.79 6.77 -2.22
CA PHE A 55 6.30 5.40 -2.06
C PHE A 55 6.95 4.45 -3.08
N ALA A 56 6.21 4.03 -4.11
CA ALA A 56 6.65 2.97 -5.02
C ALA A 56 7.81 3.41 -5.93
N GLY A 57 7.90 4.70 -6.28
CA GLY A 57 8.96 5.21 -7.14
C GLY A 57 10.37 5.18 -6.53
N ALA A 58 10.49 4.93 -5.22
CA ALA A 58 11.78 4.81 -4.52
C ALA A 58 12.04 3.42 -3.92
N THR A 59 11.10 2.47 -4.07
CA THR A 59 11.15 1.17 -3.38
C THR A 59 11.13 0.02 -4.38
N GLY A 60 11.97 -0.99 -4.17
CA GLY A 60 12.00 -2.20 -5.02
C GLY A 60 10.81 -3.14 -4.76
N TYR A 61 10.21 -3.02 -3.57
CA TYR A 61 9.13 -3.84 -3.05
C TYR A 61 8.03 -2.96 -2.44
N PRO A 62 7.26 -2.23 -3.27
CA PRO A 62 6.16 -1.40 -2.79
C PRO A 62 5.06 -2.26 -2.17
N VAL A 63 4.21 -1.72 -1.28
CA VAL A 63 4.14 -0.32 -0.84
C VAL A 63 4.58 -0.21 0.63
N PRO A 64 5.51 0.69 0.98
CA PRO A 64 5.88 0.93 2.37
C PRO A 64 4.69 1.49 3.16
N THR A 65 4.60 1.19 4.46
CA THR A 65 3.45 1.64 5.27
C THR A 65 3.38 3.13 5.51
N CYS A 66 4.47 3.86 5.29
CA CYS A 66 4.50 5.31 5.30
C CYS A 66 5.47 5.88 4.26
N ASP A 67 5.34 7.18 4.02
CA ASP A 67 6.23 7.95 3.17
C ASP A 67 7.71 7.71 3.56
N VAL A 68 8.51 7.23 2.61
CA VAL A 68 9.93 6.90 2.82
C VAL A 68 10.79 8.13 3.12
N GLN A 69 10.29 9.33 2.79
CA GLN A 69 10.93 10.61 3.09
C GLN A 69 10.53 11.16 4.46
N SER A 70 9.62 10.49 5.18
CA SER A 70 9.19 10.90 6.51
C SER A 70 10.32 10.73 7.53
N ALA A 71 10.46 11.69 8.44
CA ALA A 71 11.42 11.59 9.55
C ALA A 71 11.14 10.42 10.51
N VAL A 72 9.94 9.84 10.45
CA VAL A 72 9.55 8.67 11.26
C VAL A 72 9.60 7.35 10.49
N PHE A 73 10.07 7.37 9.23
CA PHE A 73 10.27 6.17 8.44
C PHE A 73 11.43 5.35 9.03
N ASP A 74 11.19 4.07 9.24
CA ASP A 74 12.16 3.11 9.72
C ASP A 74 11.91 1.76 9.03
N ARG A 75 12.95 1.26 8.36
CA ARG A 75 12.91 0.03 7.55
C ARG A 75 12.61 -1.24 8.36
N GLY A 76 12.87 -1.23 9.67
CA GLY A 76 12.68 -2.36 10.57
C GLY A 76 11.49 -2.20 11.52
N ALA A 77 10.98 -0.98 11.71
CA ALA A 77 9.94 -0.71 12.70
C ALA A 77 8.53 -0.99 12.17
N TYR A 78 8.14 -2.26 12.08
CA TYR A 78 6.76 -2.72 11.96
C TYR A 78 5.82 -1.94 11.00
N TRP A 79 4.95 -1.05 11.50
CA TRP A 79 4.05 -0.22 10.69
C TRP A 79 4.61 1.16 10.30
N ARG A 80 5.90 1.43 10.55
CA ARG A 80 6.57 2.71 10.26
C ARG A 80 7.52 2.63 9.07
N GLY A 81 7.32 1.70 8.14
CA GLY A 81 8.13 1.62 6.94
C GLY A 81 7.99 0.32 6.15
N PRO A 82 8.03 -0.87 6.80
CA PRO A 82 7.91 -2.14 6.11
C PRO A 82 6.71 -2.24 5.16
N THR A 83 6.86 -3.01 4.09
CA THR A 83 5.78 -3.41 3.16
C THR A 83 5.03 -4.60 3.72
N TRP A 84 3.72 -4.63 3.49
CA TRP A 84 2.83 -5.69 3.97
C TRP A 84 1.95 -6.23 2.86
N VAL A 85 1.77 -7.57 2.84
CA VAL A 85 0.97 -8.24 1.80
C VAL A 85 -0.50 -7.81 1.83
N ASN A 86 -1.07 -7.65 3.03
CA ASN A 86 -2.49 -7.27 3.16
C ASN A 86 -2.76 -5.85 2.68
N THR A 87 -1.89 -4.88 2.98
CA THR A 87 -2.07 -3.52 2.47
C THR A 87 -1.79 -3.43 0.98
N ASN A 88 -0.80 -4.17 0.46
CA ASN A 88 -0.60 -4.28 -0.98
C ASN A 88 -1.84 -4.83 -1.69
N TRP A 89 -2.45 -5.87 -1.12
CA TRP A 89 -3.67 -6.45 -1.66
C TRP A 89 -4.83 -5.46 -1.68
N LEU A 90 -5.02 -4.66 -0.62
CA LEU A 90 -6.06 -3.62 -0.59
C LEU A 90 -5.82 -2.53 -1.64
N VAL A 91 -4.58 -2.06 -1.80
CA VAL A 91 -4.26 -1.05 -2.82
C VAL A 91 -4.36 -1.63 -4.22
N TRP A 92 -3.98 -2.90 -4.42
CA TRP A 92 -4.18 -3.62 -5.67
C TRP A 92 -5.66 -3.72 -6.02
N LEU A 93 -6.51 -4.09 -5.06
CA LEU A 93 -7.96 -4.16 -5.27
C LEU A 93 -8.53 -2.80 -5.65
N GLY A 94 -8.12 -1.72 -4.97
CA GLY A 94 -8.52 -0.36 -5.34
C GLY A 94 -8.02 0.07 -6.73
N ALA A 95 -6.81 -0.36 -7.12
CA ALA A 95 -6.30 -0.13 -8.46
C ALA A 95 -7.15 -0.86 -9.52
N VAL A 96 -7.56 -2.10 -9.27
CA VAL A 96 -8.48 -2.85 -10.14
C VAL A 96 -9.85 -2.15 -10.22
N THR A 97 -10.42 -1.73 -9.08
CA THR A 97 -11.70 -1.01 -9.01
C THR A 97 -11.73 0.23 -9.93
N HIS A 98 -10.59 0.93 -10.05
CA HIS A 98 -10.48 2.14 -10.84
C HIS A 98 -9.76 1.97 -12.19
N HIS A 99 -9.54 0.74 -12.65
CA HIS A 99 -8.85 0.43 -13.91
C HIS A 99 -7.44 1.05 -14.02
N LEU A 100 -6.70 1.09 -12.89
CA LEU A 100 -5.32 1.53 -12.82
C LEU A 100 -4.37 0.35 -13.12
N ASP A 101 -4.42 -0.16 -14.35
CA ASP A 101 -3.78 -1.43 -14.75
C ASP A 101 -2.28 -1.48 -14.40
N ALA A 102 -1.54 -0.40 -14.68
CA ALA A 102 -0.10 -0.32 -14.39
C ALA A 102 0.19 -0.42 -12.88
N VAL A 103 -0.67 0.13 -12.03
CA VAL A 103 -0.55 0.02 -10.56
C VAL A 103 -0.91 -1.39 -10.12
N ALA A 104 -1.98 -1.97 -10.66
CA ALA A 104 -2.40 -3.33 -10.33
C ALA A 104 -1.30 -4.35 -10.69
N ASP A 105 -0.73 -4.26 -11.90
CA ASP A 105 0.35 -5.14 -12.35
C ASP A 105 1.62 -4.99 -11.51
N LEU A 106 1.98 -3.75 -11.16
CA LEU A 106 3.11 -3.47 -10.27
C LEU A 106 2.93 -4.17 -8.92
N LEU A 107 1.78 -3.99 -8.27
CA LEU A 107 1.51 -4.52 -6.93
C LEU A 107 1.39 -6.04 -6.91
N LEU A 108 0.74 -6.61 -7.94
CA LEU A 108 0.67 -8.06 -8.11
C LEU A 108 2.07 -8.65 -8.30
N GLY A 109 2.84 -8.09 -9.24
CA GLY A 109 4.19 -8.57 -9.55
C GLY A 109 5.17 -8.43 -8.39
N SER A 110 5.17 -7.28 -7.71
CA SER A 110 6.05 -7.02 -6.55
C SER A 110 5.72 -7.94 -5.38
N THR A 111 4.44 -8.12 -5.07
CA THR A 111 3.98 -8.98 -3.95
C THR A 111 4.36 -10.44 -4.18
N LEU A 112 4.15 -10.97 -5.40
CA LEU A 112 4.54 -12.33 -5.74
C LEU A 112 6.07 -12.52 -5.72
N ARG A 113 6.84 -11.54 -6.21
CA ARG A 113 8.31 -11.58 -6.15
C ARG A 113 8.82 -11.61 -4.71
N LEU A 114 8.20 -10.81 -3.85
CA LEU A 114 8.55 -10.66 -2.45
C LEU A 114 8.34 -11.97 -1.67
N VAL A 115 7.17 -12.62 -1.82
CA VAL A 115 6.94 -13.92 -1.14
C VAL A 115 7.76 -15.05 -1.74
N ARG A 116 8.10 -14.99 -3.04
CA ARG A 116 9.01 -15.94 -3.68
C ARG A 116 10.43 -15.82 -3.13
N GLN A 117 10.90 -14.60 -2.83
CA GLN A 117 12.22 -14.35 -2.29
C GLN A 117 12.32 -14.72 -0.80
N SER A 118 11.35 -14.27 0.00
CA SER A 118 11.48 -14.23 1.47
C SER A 118 10.52 -15.15 2.21
N GLY A 119 9.68 -15.89 1.48
CA GLY A 119 8.62 -16.73 2.04
C GLY A 119 7.42 -15.94 2.54
N PHE A 120 6.48 -16.64 3.18
CA PHE A 120 5.30 -16.02 3.79
C PHE A 120 5.65 -15.39 5.14
N ARG A 121 6.04 -14.12 5.11
CA ARG A 121 6.40 -13.34 6.30
C ARG A 121 5.33 -12.34 6.64
N GLU A 122 5.41 -11.83 7.86
CA GLU A 122 4.49 -10.83 8.38
C GLU A 122 4.66 -9.49 7.64
N CYS A 123 5.89 -8.98 7.56
CA CYS A 123 6.22 -7.76 6.83
C CYS A 123 7.61 -7.84 6.19
N PHE A 124 7.93 -6.87 5.33
CA PHE A 124 9.11 -6.94 4.47
C PHE A 124 9.78 -5.58 4.38
N ASP A 125 11.11 -5.57 4.28
CA ASP A 125 11.83 -4.34 3.96
C ASP A 125 11.46 -3.86 2.53
N PRO A 126 11.00 -2.61 2.35
CA PRO A 126 10.50 -2.15 1.06
C PRO A 126 11.61 -1.96 0.00
N PHE A 127 12.88 -1.94 0.38
CA PHE A 127 13.98 -1.73 -0.55
C PHE A 127 14.60 -3.04 -1.04
N ASP A 128 14.88 -3.97 -0.12
CA ASP A 128 15.57 -5.23 -0.46
C ASP A 128 14.70 -6.48 -0.34
N GLY A 129 13.49 -6.36 0.20
CA GLY A 129 12.52 -7.45 0.30
C GLY A 129 12.81 -8.41 1.46
N THR A 130 13.75 -8.10 2.35
CA THR A 130 14.07 -8.93 3.53
C THR A 130 12.82 -9.12 4.37
N GLY A 131 12.47 -10.38 4.61
CA GLY A 131 11.35 -10.76 5.46
C GLY A 131 11.59 -10.48 6.95
N ARG A 132 10.59 -9.89 7.61
CA ARG A 132 10.59 -9.52 9.04
C ARG A 132 9.34 -10.05 9.74
N GLY A 133 9.39 -10.06 11.07
CA GLY A 133 8.30 -10.59 11.90
C GLY A 133 8.14 -12.11 11.74
N SER A 134 6.92 -12.60 11.94
CA SER A 134 6.61 -14.02 11.93
C SER A 134 6.92 -14.71 10.58
N HIS A 135 7.18 -16.01 10.67
CA HIS A 135 7.20 -16.94 9.54
C HIS A 135 5.80 -17.55 9.33
N ASP A 136 5.62 -18.20 8.18
CA ASP A 136 4.39 -18.90 7.76
C ASP A 136 3.11 -18.10 8.03
N PHE A 137 3.20 -16.79 7.75
CA PHE A 137 2.19 -15.84 8.18
C PHE A 137 0.91 -15.99 7.37
N SER A 138 -0.19 -16.31 8.05
CA SER A 138 -1.37 -16.88 7.41
C SER A 138 -2.03 -15.94 6.40
N TRP A 139 -2.14 -14.63 6.69
CA TRP A 139 -2.73 -13.72 5.71
C TRP A 139 -1.86 -13.53 4.47
N SER A 140 -0.53 -13.75 4.60
CA SER A 140 0.38 -13.54 3.49
C SER A 140 0.22 -14.69 2.52
N ALA A 141 0.07 -15.91 3.05
CA ALA A 141 -0.29 -17.08 2.26
C ALA A 141 -1.69 -16.95 1.64
N ALA A 142 -2.70 -16.58 2.43
CA ALA A 142 -4.08 -16.52 1.97
C ALA A 142 -4.27 -15.50 0.83
N LEU A 143 -3.72 -14.29 0.97
CA LEU A 143 -3.88 -13.23 -0.03
C LEU A 143 -3.03 -13.49 -1.28
N VAL A 144 -1.91 -14.19 -1.17
CA VAL A 144 -1.16 -14.65 -2.36
C VAL A 144 -1.95 -15.69 -3.13
N LEU A 145 -2.65 -16.61 -2.45
CA LEU A 145 -3.53 -17.57 -3.12
C LEU A 145 -4.66 -16.85 -3.89
N ASP A 146 -5.26 -15.83 -3.27
CA ASP A 146 -6.28 -15.00 -3.91
C ASP A 146 -5.74 -14.29 -5.17
N LEU A 147 -4.59 -13.63 -5.08
CA LEU A 147 -3.91 -12.96 -6.20
C LEU A 147 -3.58 -13.92 -7.37
N LEU A 148 -3.18 -15.16 -7.06
CA LEU A 148 -2.92 -16.18 -8.07
C LEU A 148 -4.21 -16.71 -8.71
N GLY A 149 -5.32 -16.71 -7.96
CA GLY A 149 -6.64 -17.06 -8.45
C GLY A 149 -7.20 -16.02 -9.41
N SER A 150 -6.99 -14.73 -9.15
CA SER A 150 -7.51 -13.63 -9.97
C SER A 150 -6.88 -13.57 -11.38
N ARG A 151 -5.67 -14.12 -11.56
CA ARG A 151 -5.04 -14.27 -12.88
C ARG A 151 -5.75 -15.26 -13.81
N ARG A 152 -6.67 -16.08 -13.30
CA ARG A 152 -7.33 -17.16 -14.07
C ARG A 152 -8.66 -16.74 -14.70
N CYS A 153 -9.09 -15.49 -14.58
CA CYS A 153 -10.20 -14.97 -15.38
C CYS A 153 -9.67 -14.45 -16.73
N PRO A 154 -9.98 -15.11 -17.86
CA PRO A 154 -9.77 -14.54 -19.19
C PRO A 154 -10.72 -13.38 -19.49
#